data_AF-A0A178ML76-F1
#
_entry.id   AF-A0A178ML76-F1
#
_cell.length_a   1.000
_cell.length_b   1.000
_cell.length_c   1.000
_cell.angle_alpha   90.00
_cell.angle_beta   90.00
_cell.angle_gamma   90.00
#
_symmetry.space_group_name_H-M   'P 1'
#
loop_
_entity.id
_entity.type
_entity.pdbx_description
1 polymer ?
#
loop_
_entity_poly.entity_id
_entity_poly.type
_entity_poly.pdbx_seq_one_letter_code
_entity_poly.pdbx_strand_id
1 'polypeptide(L)'
;MGWEGAFPTESELSKHLGAAKILANYRDEGAMAFYCDINDDFIEVDQFHSDGRSHAMFSRIGHQPSRTTTYFAYVGFDIMPGGTDHEFYFFVLALNDATGEEHRYFSGVDTRRLISSPEDRSRVLRAICEMTFRLLHMVRPNRVFWYTYDDYPPGKALDKYDQIVSVFQACAYVVTRNDSYERKREWWADKYEDRS
;
A
#
# COMPACT_ATOMS: atom_id res chain seq x y z
N MET A 1 -3.49 14.76 19.82
CA MET A 1 -3.02 15.76 18.83
C MET A 1 -2.67 15.00 17.58
N GLY A 2 -3.59 14.98 16.60
CA GLY A 2 -3.39 14.29 15.33
C GLY A 2 -2.35 15.02 14.50
N TRP A 3 -1.48 14.25 13.83
CA TRP A 3 -0.38 14.79 13.05
C TRP A 3 -0.76 14.79 11.56
N GLU A 4 -0.76 15.98 10.95
CA GLU A 4 -0.89 16.22 9.51
C GLU A 4 0.51 16.20 8.87
N GLY A 5 1.12 15.01 8.78
CA GLY A 5 2.33 14.83 7.98
C GLY A 5 1.94 14.80 6.51
N ALA A 6 2.31 15.84 5.76
CA ALA A 6 2.01 15.91 4.33
C ALA A 6 2.73 14.79 3.57
N PHE A 7 1.94 13.96 2.89
CA PHE A 7 2.37 13.11 1.80
C PHE A 7 3.17 13.91 0.76
N PRO A 8 3.98 13.27 -0.10
CA PRO A 8 4.55 13.94 -1.27
C PRO A 8 3.49 14.81 -1.93
N THR A 9 3.82 16.07 -2.13
CA THR A 9 2.87 17.08 -2.58
C THR A 9 2.40 16.74 -4.00
N GLU A 10 1.20 17.17 -4.37
CA GLU A 10 0.65 17.06 -5.74
C GLU A 10 1.67 17.46 -6.83
N SER A 11 2.58 18.40 -6.52
CA SER A 11 3.66 18.86 -7.40
C SER A 11 4.77 17.82 -7.62
N GLU A 12 5.07 16.97 -6.64
CA GLU A 12 6.17 15.99 -6.71
C GLU A 12 5.77 14.78 -7.53
N LEU A 13 4.51 14.36 -7.47
CA LEU A 13 3.97 13.29 -8.32
C LEU A 13 3.66 13.80 -9.75
N SER A 14 3.14 15.03 -9.88
CA SER A 14 2.86 15.65 -11.18
C SER A 14 4.11 15.96 -12.02
N LYS A 15 5.25 16.29 -11.40
CA LYS A 15 6.51 16.58 -12.13
C LYS A 15 7.09 15.36 -12.88
N HIS A 16 6.72 14.14 -12.49
CA HIS A 16 7.23 12.91 -13.08
C HIS A 16 6.28 12.26 -14.09
N LEU A 17 5.01 12.69 -14.14
CA LEU A 17 3.96 12.11 -14.97
C LEU A 17 3.34 13.23 -15.81
N GLY A 18 3.84 13.40 -17.04
CA GLY A 18 3.46 14.49 -17.94
C GLY A 18 1.95 14.64 -18.09
N ALA A 19 1.43 15.79 -17.63
CA ALA A 19 0.01 16.08 -17.59
C ALA A 19 -0.60 16.23 -18.99
N ALA A 20 -1.62 15.44 -19.30
CA ALA A 20 -2.51 15.65 -20.43
C ALA A 20 -3.93 15.95 -19.93
N LYS A 21 -4.33 17.22 -20.08
CA LYS A 21 -5.70 17.71 -19.88
C LYS A 21 -6.59 17.16 -21.00
N ILE A 22 -7.71 16.48 -20.70
CA ILE A 22 -8.95 16.50 -21.52
C ILE A 22 -10.16 15.95 -20.73
N LEU A 23 -11.12 16.86 -20.58
CA LEU A 23 -12.60 16.80 -20.58
C LEU A 23 -13.40 15.88 -19.63
N ALA A 24 -14.14 16.60 -18.77
CA ALA A 24 -15.43 16.23 -18.21
C ALA A 24 -16.50 16.04 -19.31
N ASN A 25 -17.12 14.86 -19.33
CA ASN A 25 -18.52 14.56 -19.64
C ASN A 25 -18.66 13.07 -19.96
N TYR A 26 -18.63 12.20 -18.94
CA TYR A 26 -19.02 10.80 -19.09
C TYR A 26 -20.22 10.51 -18.20
N ARG A 27 -21.38 10.33 -18.85
CA ARG A 27 -22.59 9.81 -18.22
C ARG A 27 -22.49 8.29 -18.08
N ASP A 28 -23.10 7.84 -16.99
CA ASP A 28 -23.02 6.53 -16.35
C ASP A 28 -23.76 5.44 -17.16
N GLU A 29 -23.14 4.93 -18.23
CA GLU A 29 -23.66 3.78 -18.99
C GLU A 29 -22.61 2.67 -19.03
N GLY A 30 -22.69 1.78 -18.02
CA GLY A 30 -21.86 0.59 -17.88
C GLY A 30 -20.55 0.86 -17.16
N ALA A 31 -20.57 0.89 -15.82
CA ALA A 31 -19.37 1.02 -15.01
C ALA A 31 -18.41 -0.16 -15.26
N MET A 32 -17.53 -0.01 -16.26
CA MET A 32 -16.51 -0.99 -16.57
C MET A 32 -15.62 -1.16 -15.34
N ALA A 33 -15.45 -2.41 -14.93
CA ALA A 33 -14.74 -2.81 -13.74
C ALA A 33 -13.23 -2.54 -13.85
N PHE A 34 -12.55 -2.52 -12.71
CA PHE A 34 -11.10 -2.61 -12.62
C PHE A 34 -10.55 -3.71 -13.55
N TYR A 35 -9.56 -3.37 -14.37
CA TYR A 35 -8.80 -4.31 -15.19
C TYR A 35 -7.43 -4.51 -14.57
N CYS A 36 -7.09 -5.75 -14.21
CA CYS A 36 -5.80 -6.05 -13.58
C CYS A 36 -4.69 -6.09 -14.63
N ASP A 37 -3.64 -5.30 -14.42
CA ASP A 37 -2.46 -5.27 -15.30
C ASP A 37 -1.34 -6.23 -14.81
N ILE A 38 -1.49 -6.79 -13.60
CA ILE A 38 -0.52 -7.74 -13.03
C ILE A 38 -0.67 -9.10 -13.74
N ASN A 39 0.44 -9.62 -14.28
CA ASN A 39 0.54 -11.00 -14.74
C ASN A 39 1.26 -11.86 -13.69
N ASP A 40 1.13 -13.19 -13.80
CA ASP A 40 1.67 -14.10 -12.80
C ASP A 40 3.21 -14.23 -12.85
N ASP A 41 3.86 -13.66 -13.86
CA ASP A 41 5.30 -13.82 -14.13
C ASP A 41 6.14 -12.68 -13.54
N PHE A 42 5.60 -11.45 -13.45
CA PHE A 42 6.39 -10.29 -13.03
C PHE A 42 5.56 -9.17 -12.38
N ILE A 43 6.13 -8.58 -11.32
CA ILE A 43 5.65 -7.33 -10.72
C ILE A 43 6.70 -6.27 -11.01
N GLU A 44 6.34 -5.34 -11.89
CA GLU A 44 7.15 -4.17 -12.18
C GLU A 44 6.99 -3.16 -11.05
N VAL A 45 8.10 -2.83 -10.37
CA VAL A 45 8.12 -1.78 -9.37
C VAL A 45 8.43 -0.49 -10.11
N ASP A 46 7.43 0.38 -10.24
CA ASP A 46 7.53 1.59 -11.06
C ASP A 46 8.48 2.61 -10.43
N GLN A 47 8.41 2.76 -9.10
CA GLN A 47 9.19 3.77 -8.42
C GLN A 47 9.53 3.39 -6.99
N PHE A 48 10.74 3.76 -6.57
CA PHE A 48 11.15 3.87 -5.17
C PHE A 48 11.34 5.35 -4.84
N HIS A 49 10.74 5.81 -3.75
CA HIS A 49 10.89 7.15 -3.22
C HIS A 49 11.51 7.10 -1.82
N SER A 50 12.43 8.03 -1.55
CA SER A 50 12.98 8.21 -0.21
C SER A 50 13.40 9.66 0.01
N ASP A 51 13.00 10.23 1.15
CA ASP A 51 13.44 11.55 1.64
C ASP A 51 14.26 11.45 2.94
N GLY A 52 14.64 10.23 3.33
CA GLY A 52 15.33 9.91 4.58
C GLY A 52 14.43 9.78 5.81
N ARG A 53 13.14 10.15 5.73
CA ARG A 53 12.14 9.95 6.78
C ARG A 53 10.99 9.03 6.36
N SER A 54 10.69 9.04 5.07
CA SER A 54 9.75 8.20 4.39
C SER A 54 10.49 7.38 3.34
N HIS A 55 10.10 6.12 3.21
CA HIS A 55 10.56 5.22 2.17
C HIS A 55 9.34 4.52 1.59
N ALA A 56 9.12 4.64 0.29
CA ALA A 56 7.95 4.07 -0.34
C ALA A 56 8.24 3.43 -1.68
N MET A 57 7.41 2.45 -2.03
CA MET A 57 7.33 1.86 -3.35
C MET A 57 5.89 1.88 -3.83
N PHE A 58 5.72 2.10 -5.13
CA PHE A 58 4.45 1.85 -5.79
C PHE A 58 4.63 1.12 -7.11
N SER A 59 3.59 0.37 -7.48
CA SER A 59 3.54 -0.46 -8.67
C SER A 59 2.14 -0.39 -9.26
N ARG A 60 2.04 -0.19 -10.56
CA ARG A 60 0.79 -0.21 -11.30
C ARG A 60 0.18 -1.60 -11.25
N ILE A 61 -1.06 -1.67 -10.79
CA ILE A 61 -1.79 -2.93 -10.62
C ILE A 61 -2.97 -3.09 -11.57
N GLY A 62 -3.38 -2.00 -12.20
CA GLY A 62 -4.53 -2.01 -13.09
C GLY A 62 -4.93 -0.64 -13.57
N HIS A 63 -5.98 -0.62 -14.38
CA HIS A 63 -6.61 0.59 -14.87
C HIS A 63 -8.10 0.38 -15.08
N GLN A 64 -8.85 1.45 -15.29
CA GLN A 64 -10.24 1.39 -15.71
C GLN A 64 -10.33 1.80 -17.20
N PRO A 65 -10.58 0.89 -18.15
CA PRO A 65 -10.50 1.22 -19.59
C PRO A 65 -11.42 2.36 -20.05
N SER A 66 -12.54 2.57 -19.38
CA SER A 66 -13.50 3.63 -19.70
C SER A 66 -13.24 4.96 -18.98
N ARG A 67 -12.31 5.00 -18.03
CA ARG A 67 -11.96 6.19 -17.27
C ARG A 67 -10.47 6.46 -17.37
N THR A 68 -10.09 7.71 -17.19
CA THR A 68 -8.69 8.09 -17.03
C THR A 68 -8.23 7.74 -15.62
N THR A 69 -8.39 6.50 -15.18
CA THR A 69 -8.04 6.08 -13.82
C THR A 69 -7.08 4.92 -13.83
N THR A 70 -5.88 5.16 -13.30
CA THR A 70 -4.84 4.16 -13.09
C THR A 70 -4.79 3.79 -11.61
N TYR A 71 -4.59 2.51 -11.32
CA TYR A 71 -4.51 1.99 -9.96
C TYR A 71 -3.10 1.50 -9.64
N PHE A 72 -2.65 1.82 -8.44
CA PHE A 72 -1.34 1.43 -7.93
C PHE A 72 -1.49 0.70 -6.59
N ALA A 73 -0.66 -0.31 -6.36
CA ALA A 73 -0.35 -0.78 -5.02
C ALA A 73 0.73 0.12 -4.44
N TYR A 74 0.58 0.51 -3.18
CA TYR A 74 1.53 1.37 -2.47
C TYR A 74 1.95 0.67 -1.18
N VAL A 75 3.24 0.66 -0.89
CA VAL A 75 3.80 0.23 0.40
C VAL A 75 4.83 1.25 0.89
N GLY A 76 4.89 1.51 2.18
CA GLY A 76 5.81 2.49 2.72
C GLY A 76 6.17 2.30 4.19
N PHE A 77 7.27 2.95 4.57
CA PHE A 77 7.71 3.15 5.94
C PHE A 77 7.83 4.64 6.22
N ASP A 78 7.25 5.13 7.32
CA ASP A 78 7.47 6.48 7.82
C ASP A 78 8.10 6.42 9.22
N ILE A 79 9.04 7.32 9.53
CA ILE A 79 9.59 7.43 10.88
C ILE A 79 8.50 7.91 11.85
N MET A 80 8.28 7.14 12.92
CA MET A 80 7.34 7.49 13.98
C MET A 80 7.78 8.75 14.74
N PRO A 81 6.84 9.61 15.17
CA PRO A 81 7.17 10.78 15.98
C PRO A 81 7.97 10.42 17.24
N GLY A 82 9.09 11.11 17.47
CA GLY A 82 9.88 10.97 18.70
C GLY A 82 10.85 9.79 18.75
N GLY A 83 11.07 9.08 17.64
CA GLY A 83 11.97 7.92 17.65
C GLY A 83 12.60 7.57 16.30
N THR A 84 13.21 6.39 16.28
CA THR A 84 13.82 5.75 15.12
C THR A 84 12.99 4.59 14.57
N ASP A 85 11.85 4.30 15.22
CA ASP A 85 10.93 3.24 14.83
C ASP A 85 10.14 3.69 13.60
N HIS A 86 9.76 2.73 12.75
CA HIS A 86 9.02 3.03 11.52
C HIS A 86 7.57 2.52 11.59
N GLU A 87 6.62 3.28 11.07
CA GLU A 87 5.27 2.84 10.78
C GLU A 87 5.22 2.26 9.36
N PHE A 88 4.75 1.02 9.22
CA PHE A 88 4.49 0.39 7.94
C PHE A 88 3.04 0.58 7.53
N TYR A 89 2.84 0.94 6.28
CA TYR A 89 1.51 1.10 5.69
C TYR A 89 1.48 0.60 4.26
N PHE A 90 0.29 0.16 3.84
CA PHE A 90 0.02 -0.23 2.47
C PHE A 90 -1.43 0.08 2.11
N PHE A 91 -1.67 0.43 0.84
CA PHE A 91 -3.00 0.71 0.31
C PHE A 91 -3.03 0.56 -1.21
N VAL A 92 -4.24 0.57 -1.78
CA VAL A 92 -4.42 0.78 -3.23
C VAL A 92 -4.69 2.26 -3.46
N LEU A 93 -3.96 2.87 -4.38
CA LEU A 93 -4.15 4.24 -4.85
C LEU A 93 -4.91 4.21 -6.18
N ALA A 94 -5.99 4.96 -6.30
CA ALA A 94 -6.55 5.36 -7.59
C ALA A 94 -6.07 6.77 -7.92
N LEU A 95 -5.53 6.94 -9.11
CA LEU A 95 -5.14 8.23 -9.67
C LEU A 95 -5.99 8.50 -10.90
N ASN A 96 -6.67 9.64 -10.91
CA ASN A 96 -7.31 10.13 -12.13
C ASN A 96 -6.27 10.83 -13.01
N ASP A 97 -5.84 10.20 -14.10
CA ASP A 97 -4.81 10.68 -15.01
C ASP A 97 -5.15 12.02 -15.68
N ALA A 98 -6.43 12.38 -15.78
CA ALA A 98 -6.87 13.64 -16.38
C ALA A 98 -6.89 14.81 -15.39
N THR A 99 -7.18 14.55 -14.11
CA THR A 99 -7.34 15.59 -13.08
C THR A 99 -6.21 15.62 -12.05
N GLY A 100 -5.43 14.55 -11.94
CA GLY A 100 -4.47 14.33 -10.86
C GLY A 100 -5.11 13.94 -9.52
N GLU A 101 -6.44 13.77 -9.46
CA GLU A 101 -7.14 13.46 -8.22
C GLU A 101 -6.76 12.06 -7.70
N GLU A 102 -6.45 11.98 -6.41
CA GLU A 102 -6.06 10.76 -5.73
C GLU A 102 -7.15 10.24 -4.80
N HIS A 103 -7.31 8.92 -4.75
CA HIS A 103 -8.11 8.26 -3.73
C HIS A 103 -7.42 7.02 -3.20
N ARG A 104 -7.40 6.85 -1.87
CA ARG A 104 -6.65 5.79 -1.19
C ARG A 104 -7.58 4.81 -0.51
N TYR A 105 -7.41 3.53 -0.84
CA TYR A 105 -8.20 2.43 -0.31
C TYR A 105 -7.37 1.60 0.68
N PHE A 106 -7.57 1.84 1.98
CA PHE A 106 -6.93 1.10 3.07
C PHE A 106 -7.72 -0.16 3.45
N SER A 107 -9.05 -0.11 3.31
CA SER A 107 -9.95 -1.18 3.74
C SER A 107 -10.11 -2.29 2.69
N GLY A 108 -10.23 -3.52 3.19
CA GLY A 108 -10.66 -4.66 2.38
C GLY A 108 -12.09 -4.50 1.84
N VAL A 109 -12.94 -3.73 2.54
CA VAL A 109 -14.33 -3.47 2.15
C VAL A 109 -14.37 -2.59 0.90
N ASP A 110 -13.57 -1.53 0.89
CA ASP A 110 -13.54 -0.58 -0.22
C ASP A 110 -12.90 -1.21 -1.46
N THR A 111 -11.76 -1.87 -1.28
CA THR A 111 -11.05 -2.58 -2.36
C THR A 111 -11.87 -3.72 -2.96
N ARG A 112 -12.77 -4.38 -2.21
CA ARG A 112 -13.64 -5.43 -2.76
C ARG A 112 -14.66 -4.90 -3.77
N ARG A 113 -15.13 -3.67 -3.61
CA ARG A 113 -16.04 -3.02 -4.56
C ARG A 113 -15.31 -2.59 -5.83
N LEU A 114 -14.03 -2.25 -5.70
CA LEU A 114 -13.16 -1.90 -6.80
C LEU A 114 -12.72 -3.14 -7.60
N ILE A 115 -12.14 -4.13 -6.91
CA ILE A 115 -11.53 -5.33 -7.47
C ILE A 115 -12.42 -6.53 -7.16
N SER A 116 -13.39 -6.79 -8.05
CA SER A 116 -14.43 -7.81 -7.83
C SER A 116 -13.89 -9.25 -7.93
N SER A 117 -12.91 -9.48 -8.81
CA SER A 117 -12.30 -10.80 -9.01
C SER A 117 -11.47 -11.24 -7.79
N PRO A 118 -11.74 -12.41 -7.19
CA PRO A 118 -10.87 -12.96 -6.14
C PRO A 118 -9.44 -13.22 -6.59
N GLU A 119 -9.26 -13.61 -7.86
CA GLU A 119 -7.94 -13.87 -8.46
C GLU A 119 -7.13 -12.57 -8.55
N ASP A 120 -7.72 -11.50 -9.05
CA ASP A 120 -7.05 -10.20 -9.16
C ASP A 120 -6.70 -9.64 -7.78
N ARG A 121 -7.59 -9.79 -6.78
CA ARG A 121 -7.27 -9.41 -5.39
C ARG A 121 -6.08 -10.19 -4.85
N SER A 122 -5.96 -11.47 -5.20
CA SER A 122 -4.81 -12.29 -4.83
C SER A 122 -3.53 -11.81 -5.51
N ARG A 123 -3.59 -11.44 -6.81
CA ARG A 123 -2.45 -10.87 -7.54
C ARG A 123 -1.99 -9.55 -6.94
N VAL A 124 -2.91 -8.66 -6.59
CA VAL A 124 -2.60 -7.38 -5.93
C VAL A 124 -1.97 -7.59 -4.56
N LEU A 125 -2.49 -8.51 -3.75
CA LEU A 125 -1.88 -8.82 -2.45
C LEU A 125 -0.48 -9.41 -2.59
N ARG A 126 -0.26 -10.28 -3.60
CA ARG A 126 1.07 -10.80 -3.94
C ARG A 126 2.02 -9.67 -4.33
N ALA A 127 1.57 -8.70 -5.11
CA ALA A 127 2.36 -7.51 -5.45
C ALA A 127 2.75 -6.70 -4.20
N ILE A 128 1.81 -6.45 -3.29
CA ILE A 128 2.08 -5.78 -2.01
C ILE A 128 3.11 -6.56 -1.19
N CYS A 129 3.03 -7.90 -1.14
CA CYS A 129 3.97 -8.73 -0.40
C CYS A 129 5.39 -8.65 -1.00
N GLU A 130 5.51 -8.76 -2.33
CA GLU A 130 6.78 -8.63 -3.05
C GLU A 130 7.41 -7.25 -2.86
N MET A 131 6.61 -6.19 -2.96
CA MET A 131 7.09 -4.82 -2.72
C MET A 131 7.53 -4.63 -1.27
N THR A 132 6.77 -5.17 -0.31
CA THR A 132 7.15 -5.15 1.11
C THR A 132 8.49 -5.85 1.33
N PHE A 133 8.70 -7.02 0.72
CA PHE A 133 9.96 -7.75 0.80
C PHE A 133 11.13 -6.90 0.28
N ARG A 134 10.98 -6.29 -0.91
CA ARG A 134 12.01 -5.41 -1.50
C ARG A 134 12.28 -4.19 -0.63
N LEU A 135 11.24 -3.54 -0.12
CA LEU A 135 11.35 -2.37 0.73
C LEU A 135 12.10 -2.69 2.03
N LEU A 136 11.81 -3.84 2.67
CA LEU A 136 12.52 -4.33 3.85
C LEU A 136 14.01 -4.57 3.57
N HIS A 137 14.35 -5.16 2.42
CA HIS A 137 15.74 -5.38 2.03
C HIS A 137 16.53 -4.09 1.77
N MET A 138 15.85 -3.05 1.28
CA MET A 138 16.47 -1.77 0.99
C MET A 138 16.63 -0.89 2.23
N VAL A 139 15.56 -0.73 3.01
CA VAL A 139 15.52 0.19 4.16
C VAL A 139 16.09 -0.46 5.42
N ARG A 140 15.85 -1.77 5.61
CA ARG A 140 16.30 -2.59 6.74
C ARG A 140 16.06 -1.93 8.12
N PRO A 141 14.85 -1.40 8.40
CA PRO A 141 14.56 -0.70 9.65
C PRO A 141 14.81 -1.62 10.84
N ASN A 142 15.30 -1.06 11.97
CA ASN A 142 15.54 -1.86 13.17
C ASN A 142 14.24 -2.35 13.80
N ARG A 143 13.19 -1.52 13.72
CA ARG A 143 11.89 -1.79 14.33
C ARG A 143 10.77 -1.16 13.52
N VAL A 144 9.70 -1.94 13.32
CA VAL A 144 8.55 -1.55 12.52
C VAL A 144 7.26 -1.84 13.26
N PHE A 145 6.29 -0.94 13.14
CA PHE A 145 4.96 -1.03 13.70
C PHE A 145 3.91 -0.92 12.60
N TRP A 146 2.82 -1.66 12.69
CA TRP A 146 1.62 -1.41 11.87
C TRP A 146 0.36 -1.91 12.58
N TYR A 147 -0.79 -1.48 12.06
CA TYR A 147 -2.10 -1.87 12.62
C TYR A 147 -3.16 -2.02 11.53
N THR A 148 -4.30 -2.61 11.91
CA THR A 148 -5.44 -2.69 11.02
C THR A 148 -6.12 -1.34 10.87
N TYR A 149 -6.39 -0.92 9.63
CA TYR A 149 -7.16 0.29 9.37
C TYR A 149 -8.60 0.20 9.92
N ASP A 150 -9.28 -0.93 9.68
CA ASP A 150 -10.64 -1.19 10.14
C ASP A 150 -10.69 -1.54 11.63
N ASP A 151 -11.77 -1.13 12.31
CA ASP A 151 -12.08 -1.55 13.67
C ASP A 151 -12.71 -2.96 13.66
N TYR A 152 -12.32 -3.82 14.61
CA TYR A 152 -12.79 -5.21 14.73
C TYR A 152 -12.79 -5.99 13.41
N PRO A 153 -11.66 -6.05 12.68
CA PRO A 153 -11.61 -6.77 11.42
C PRO A 153 -11.99 -8.24 11.66
N PRO A 154 -12.89 -8.82 10.86
CA PRO A 154 -13.20 -10.24 10.94
C PRO A 154 -11.93 -11.06 10.64
N GLY A 155 -11.86 -12.30 11.12
CA GLY A 155 -10.67 -13.16 10.91
C GLY A 155 -10.20 -13.21 9.46
N LYS A 156 -11.11 -13.30 8.50
CA LYS A 156 -10.79 -13.29 7.06
C LYS A 156 -10.13 -11.99 6.57
N ALA A 157 -10.40 -10.85 7.21
CA ALA A 157 -9.73 -9.59 6.88
C ALA A 157 -8.29 -9.55 7.44
N LEU A 158 -7.95 -10.45 8.38
CA LEU A 158 -6.61 -10.60 8.93
C LEU A 158 -5.69 -11.43 8.02
N ASP A 159 -6.23 -12.28 7.13
CA ASP A 159 -5.44 -13.13 6.21
C ASP A 159 -4.39 -12.33 5.42
N LYS A 160 -4.68 -11.08 5.04
CA LYS A 160 -3.70 -10.21 4.35
C LYS A 160 -2.56 -9.79 5.26
N TYR A 161 -2.85 -9.52 6.54
CA TYR A 161 -1.82 -9.16 7.51
C TYR A 161 -0.97 -10.38 7.88
N ASP A 162 -1.55 -11.58 7.94
CA ASP A 162 -0.78 -12.81 8.17
C ASP A 162 0.21 -13.09 7.03
N GLN A 163 -0.14 -12.75 5.78
CA GLN A 163 0.80 -12.79 4.65
C GLN A 163 1.91 -11.74 4.78
N ILE A 164 1.59 -10.51 5.20
CA ILE A 164 2.61 -9.49 5.50
C ILE A 164 3.54 -9.95 6.63
N VAL A 165 3.01 -10.51 7.72
CA VAL A 165 3.79 -11.09 8.82
C VAL A 165 4.79 -12.11 8.29
N SER A 166 4.34 -12.98 7.37
CA SER A 166 5.19 -14.00 6.75
C SER A 166 6.34 -13.37 5.94
N VAL A 167 6.11 -12.24 5.26
CA VAL A 167 7.17 -11.48 4.56
C VAL A 167 8.20 -10.93 5.54
N PHE A 168 7.76 -10.30 6.63
CA PHE A 168 8.67 -9.78 7.66
C PHE A 168 9.52 -10.90 8.28
N GLN A 169 8.92 -12.04 8.59
CA GLN A 169 9.62 -13.21 9.13
C GLN A 169 10.64 -13.76 8.12
N ALA A 170 10.29 -13.82 6.84
CA ALA A 170 11.23 -14.22 5.78
C ALA A 170 12.43 -13.25 5.64
N CYS A 171 12.23 -11.98 6.00
CA CYS A 171 13.28 -10.97 6.09
C CYS A 171 14.02 -10.94 7.46
N ALA A 172 13.91 -12.02 8.24
CA ALA A 172 14.54 -12.16 9.56
C ALA A 172 14.07 -11.12 10.60
N TYR A 173 12.79 -10.78 10.61
CA TYR A 173 12.17 -10.04 11.71
C TYR A 173 11.42 -10.97 12.66
N VAL A 174 11.46 -10.66 13.95
CA VAL A 174 10.61 -11.28 14.96
C VAL A 174 9.36 -10.43 15.08
N VAL A 175 8.21 -11.02 14.70
CA VAL A 175 6.93 -10.31 14.72
C VAL A 175 6.12 -10.71 15.95
N THR A 176 5.67 -9.71 16.71
CA THR A 176 4.75 -9.87 17.82
C THR A 176 3.42 -9.21 17.48
N ARG A 177 2.31 -9.87 17.82
CA ARG A 177 0.97 -9.31 17.66
C ARG A 177 0.45 -8.89 19.01
N ASN A 178 0.02 -7.64 19.12
CA ASN A 178 -0.63 -7.11 20.30
C ASN A 178 -2.13 -6.92 20.02
N ASP A 179 -2.94 -7.38 20.94
CA ASP A 179 -4.36 -7.06 20.97
C ASP A 179 -4.48 -5.69 21.61
N SER A 180 -4.64 -4.66 20.78
CA SER A 180 -4.50 -3.29 21.26
C SER A 180 -5.75 -2.74 21.95
N TYR A 181 -5.50 -1.68 22.72
CA TYR A 181 -6.52 -0.77 23.20
C TYR A 181 -7.15 -0.11 21.97
N GLU A 182 -8.48 -0.06 21.86
CA GLU A 182 -9.21 0.52 20.70
C GLU A 182 -9.51 -0.39 19.50
N ARG A 183 -9.66 -1.71 19.70
CA ARG A 183 -10.41 -2.58 18.75
C ARG A 183 -9.67 -2.85 17.42
N LYS A 184 -8.47 -2.33 17.28
CA LYS A 184 -7.54 -2.62 16.18
C LYS A 184 -6.63 -3.77 16.57
N ARG A 185 -6.00 -4.39 15.57
CA ARG A 185 -4.90 -5.32 15.77
C ARG A 185 -3.61 -4.61 15.42
N GLU A 186 -2.61 -4.81 16.26
CA GLU A 186 -1.31 -4.18 16.13
C GLU A 186 -0.23 -5.25 16.01
N TRP A 187 0.81 -4.92 15.26
CA TRP A 187 1.99 -5.73 15.11
C TRP A 187 3.24 -4.89 15.31
N TRP A 188 4.22 -5.51 15.93
CA TRP A 188 5.58 -5.01 16.02
C TRP A 188 6.51 -6.02 15.40
N ALA A 189 7.43 -5.58 14.57
CA ALA A 189 8.50 -6.38 13.99
C ALA A 189 9.85 -5.80 14.42
N ASP A 190 10.60 -6.58 15.19
CA ASP A 190 11.95 -6.26 15.60
C ASP A 190 12.92 -7.03 14.70
N LYS A 191 13.90 -6.34 14.13
CA LYS A 191 14.93 -6.99 13.32
C LYS A 191 15.70 -7.97 14.20
N TYR A 192 15.85 -9.21 13.75
CA TYR A 192 16.65 -10.18 14.48
C TYR A 192 18.12 -9.77 14.42
N GLU A 193 18.68 -9.38 15.56
CA GLU A 193 20.12 -9.24 15.74
C GLU A 193 20.64 -10.55 16.34
N ASP A 194 21.44 -11.27 15.58
CA ASP A 194 22.21 -12.38 16.12
C ASP A 194 23.17 -11.81 17.16
N ARG A 195 22.87 -12.03 18.45
CA ARG A 195 23.71 -11.58 19.56
C ARG A 195 24.90 -12.52 19.66
N SER A 196 25.82 -12.44 18.71
CA SER A 196 27.12 -13.10 18.71
C SER A 196 28.14 -12.36 19.56
#